data_AF-A0A2L2TU31-F1
#
_entry.id   AF-A0A2L2TU31-F1
#
_cell.length_a   1.000
_cell.length_b   1.000
_cell.length_c   1.000
_cell.angle_alpha   90.00
_cell.angle_beta   90.00
_cell.angle_gamma   90.00
#
_symmetry.space_group_name_H-M   'P 1'
#
loop_
_entity.id
_entity.type
_entity.pdbx_description
1 polymer ?
#
loop_
_entity_poly.entity_id
_entity_poly.type
_entity_poly.pdbx_seq_one_letter_code
_entity_poly.pdbx_strand_id
1 'polypeptide(L)'
;MSRNRKTASVSVSPSEPLIKDTAEAFQNTADTIFESRNTLVQGLLAIADIPEWLQENEFVHTGYRAPSNSFKKSVPSILAIHNETVNIWSHILSFILFLVIPAYVLTTKILPRYKVATLEDIIICTTYFIGVAICLFLSATYHTVSNHSSHVHHFSIQLDYLGILILMNSAMIPLIYYGFVCDHLLRNVYRGLVSVLAGLCAFSTMHPRFPTAKAKAVRGALYSAFGASSFAPIIHAVIKYGWDVQKDRMGIIW
;
A
#
# COMPACT_ATOMS: atom_id res chain seq x y z
N MET A 1 6.36 -81.13 23.18
CA MET A 1 6.98 -79.78 23.19
C MET A 1 6.17 -78.88 22.27
N SER A 2 5.36 -77.98 22.82
CA SER A 2 4.68 -76.93 22.05
C SER A 2 4.53 -75.73 22.97
N ARG A 3 5.40 -74.73 22.79
CA ARG A 3 5.22 -73.38 23.33
C ARG A 3 4.83 -72.52 22.14
N ASN A 4 3.58 -72.05 22.10
CA ASN A 4 3.20 -70.98 21.20
C ASN A 4 2.76 -69.76 22.01
N ARG A 5 3.52 -68.67 21.83
CA ARG A 5 3.49 -67.42 22.57
C ARG A 5 2.32 -66.59 22.01
N LYS A 6 1.28 -66.35 22.81
CA LYS A 6 0.21 -65.41 22.44
C LYS A 6 0.77 -64.00 22.42
N THR A 7 0.76 -63.36 21.25
CA THR A 7 0.90 -61.90 21.09
C THR A 7 -0.43 -61.26 21.47
N ALA A 8 -0.43 -60.42 22.50
CA ALA A 8 -1.58 -59.60 22.86
C ALA A 8 -1.56 -58.32 22.03
N SER A 9 -2.48 -58.20 21.06
CA SER A 9 -2.79 -56.93 20.40
C SER A 9 -3.66 -56.09 21.34
N VAL A 10 -3.08 -55.07 21.98
CA VAL A 10 -3.84 -54.08 22.73
C VAL A 10 -4.46 -53.11 21.73
N SER A 11 -5.73 -53.32 21.39
CA SER A 11 -6.53 -52.33 20.68
C SER A 11 -6.92 -51.23 21.67
N VAL A 12 -6.13 -50.14 21.71
CA VAL A 12 -6.54 -48.93 22.42
C VAL A 12 -7.61 -48.25 21.55
N SER A 13 -8.90 -48.53 21.82
CA SER A 13 -9.94 -47.66 21.29
C SER A 13 -9.78 -46.30 21.96
N PRO A 14 -9.80 -45.18 21.21
CA PRO A 14 -9.83 -43.86 21.83
C PRO A 14 -11.00 -43.84 22.80
N SER A 15 -10.74 -43.55 24.08
CA SER A 15 -11.80 -43.48 25.06
C SER A 15 -12.78 -42.38 24.62
N GLU A 16 -14.03 -42.77 24.39
CA GLU A 16 -15.16 -41.91 24.06
C GLU A 16 -15.19 -40.55 24.80
N PRO A 17 -14.80 -40.44 26.09
CA PRO A 17 -14.67 -39.13 26.76
C PRO A 17 -13.66 -38.17 26.11
N LEU A 18 -12.51 -38.65 25.61
CA LEU A 18 -11.48 -37.79 25.02
C LEU A 18 -11.95 -37.15 23.69
N ILE A 19 -12.80 -37.86 22.93
CA ILE A 19 -13.40 -37.34 21.70
C ILE A 19 -14.45 -36.27 22.01
N LYS A 20 -15.23 -36.45 23.08
CA LYS A 20 -16.21 -35.45 23.52
C LYS A 20 -15.55 -34.17 24.03
N ASP A 21 -14.50 -34.29 24.85
CA ASP A 21 -13.76 -33.15 25.38
C ASP A 21 -13.09 -32.33 24.26
N THR A 22 -12.54 -33.00 23.23
CA THR A 22 -11.94 -32.33 22.08
C THR A 22 -12.98 -31.69 21.16
N ALA A 23 -14.15 -32.32 20.97
CA ALA A 23 -15.25 -31.72 20.22
C ALA A 23 -15.82 -30.49 20.94
N GLU A 24 -16.00 -30.56 22.27
CA GLU A 24 -16.44 -29.42 23.08
C GLU A 24 -15.41 -28.28 23.07
N ALA A 25 -14.11 -28.58 23.14
CA ALA A 25 -13.07 -27.55 23.02
C ALA A 25 -13.07 -26.88 21.63
N PHE A 26 -13.29 -27.63 20.56
CA PHE A 26 -13.44 -27.08 19.21
C PHE A 26 -14.70 -26.23 19.07
N GLN A 27 -15.81 -26.69 19.61
CA GLN A 27 -17.09 -25.97 19.60
C GLN A 27 -16.96 -24.65 20.37
N ASN A 28 -16.41 -24.69 21.59
CA ASN A 28 -16.15 -23.51 22.41
C ASN A 28 -15.20 -22.52 21.71
N THR A 29 -14.18 -23.01 21.01
CA THR A 29 -13.26 -22.15 20.24
C THR A 29 -13.98 -21.51 19.05
N ALA A 30 -14.80 -22.28 18.32
CA ALA A 30 -15.59 -21.78 17.19
C ALA A 30 -16.63 -20.75 17.64
N ASP A 31 -17.31 -21.00 18.77
CA ASP A 31 -18.29 -20.10 19.36
C ASP A 31 -17.63 -18.81 19.88
N THR A 32 -16.44 -18.90 20.49
CA THR A 32 -15.66 -17.73 20.90
C THR A 32 -15.20 -16.89 19.70
N ILE A 33 -14.79 -17.54 18.61
CA ILE A 33 -14.44 -16.86 17.35
C ILE A 33 -15.67 -16.22 16.73
N PHE A 34 -16.82 -16.90 16.77
CA PHE A 34 -18.09 -16.40 16.22
C PHE A 34 -18.66 -15.24 17.04
N GLU A 35 -18.62 -15.29 18.37
CA GLU A 35 -18.97 -14.18 19.26
C GLU A 35 -18.00 -13.01 19.10
N SER A 36 -16.69 -13.25 19.03
CA SER A 36 -15.70 -12.21 18.76
C SER A 36 -15.97 -11.52 17.42
N ARG A 37 -16.32 -12.29 16.39
CA ARG A 37 -16.73 -11.79 15.07
C ARG A 37 -18.05 -11.02 15.14
N ASN A 38 -19.06 -11.49 15.86
CA ASN A 38 -20.34 -10.79 15.99
C ASN A 38 -20.22 -9.50 16.80
N THR A 39 -19.35 -9.46 17.81
CA THR A 39 -19.01 -8.23 18.56
C THR A 39 -18.32 -7.19 17.65
N LEU A 40 -17.52 -7.65 16.68
CA LEU A 40 -16.90 -6.78 15.67
C LEU A 40 -17.90 -6.30 14.59
N VAL A 41 -18.95 -7.08 14.30
CA VAL A 41 -19.93 -6.80 13.24
C VAL A 41 -21.16 -6.02 13.74
N GLN A 42 -21.56 -6.15 15.01
CA GLN A 42 -22.67 -5.37 15.60
C GLN A 42 -22.31 -3.91 15.98
N GLY A 43 -21.05 -3.50 15.83
CA GLY A 43 -20.56 -2.16 16.22
C GLY A 43 -20.30 -1.17 15.08
N LEU A 44 -20.76 -1.46 13.86
CA LEU A 44 -20.58 -0.54 12.72
C LEU A 44 -21.67 0.54 12.71
N LEU A 45 -21.24 1.77 12.48
CA LEU A 45 -22.06 2.97 12.60
C LEU A 45 -22.57 3.45 11.24
N ALA A 46 -23.68 4.18 11.24
CA ALA A 46 -24.11 4.98 10.10
C ALA A 46 -23.30 6.30 10.04
N ILE A 47 -23.27 6.94 8.88
CA ILE A 47 -22.58 8.23 8.70
C ILE A 47 -23.11 9.34 9.63
N ALA A 48 -24.39 9.25 10.02
CA ALA A 48 -24.99 10.19 10.97
C ALA A 48 -24.47 10.01 12.41
N ASP A 49 -23.94 8.83 12.74
CA ASP A 49 -23.54 8.43 14.09
C ASP A 49 -22.02 8.53 14.32
N ILE A 50 -21.25 8.89 13.28
CA ILE A 50 -19.79 9.10 13.38
C ILE A 50 -19.45 10.58 13.51
N PRO A 51 -18.33 10.93 14.16
CA PRO A 51 -17.88 12.31 14.24
C PRO A 51 -17.51 12.89 12.87
N GLU A 52 -17.62 14.22 12.74
CA GLU A 52 -17.41 14.96 11.48
C GLU A 52 -16.08 14.65 10.77
N TRP A 53 -15.00 14.43 11.53
CA TRP A 53 -13.68 14.11 10.97
C TRP A 53 -13.61 12.73 10.28
N LEU A 54 -14.60 11.86 10.43
CA LEU A 54 -14.73 10.60 9.69
C LEU A 54 -15.73 10.70 8.53
N GLN A 55 -16.49 11.79 8.41
CA GLN A 55 -17.54 11.98 7.39
C GLN A 55 -16.93 12.48 6.07
N GLU A 56 -16.05 11.68 5.47
CA GLU A 56 -15.35 12.09 4.24
C GLU A 56 -16.20 12.03 2.96
N ASN A 57 -17.19 11.14 2.94
CA ASN A 57 -18.00 10.83 1.76
C ASN A 57 -19.46 10.64 2.15
N GLU A 58 -20.32 11.60 1.78
CA GLU A 58 -21.77 11.59 2.05
C GLU A 58 -22.52 10.43 1.37
N PHE A 59 -21.94 9.81 0.35
CA PHE A 59 -22.54 8.70 -0.38
C PHE A 59 -22.30 7.33 0.28
N VAL A 60 -21.46 7.25 1.32
CA VAL A 60 -21.26 6.04 2.11
C VAL A 60 -22.11 6.15 3.36
N HIS A 61 -23.22 5.42 3.42
CA HIS A 61 -24.21 5.63 4.49
C HIS A 61 -23.95 4.82 5.75
N THR A 62 -23.28 3.66 5.66
CA THR A 62 -23.09 2.72 6.79
C THR A 62 -21.75 1.98 6.69
N GLY A 63 -21.44 1.18 7.72
CA GLY A 63 -20.26 0.32 7.74
C GLY A 63 -19.04 0.97 8.37
N TYR A 64 -19.21 2.09 9.07
CA TYR A 64 -18.10 2.82 9.69
C TYR A 64 -17.68 2.20 11.01
N ARG A 65 -16.38 2.17 11.28
CA ARG A 65 -15.85 1.79 12.59
C ARG A 65 -16.01 2.92 13.59
N ALA A 66 -16.41 2.59 14.82
CA ALA A 66 -16.43 3.57 15.91
C ALA A 66 -15.03 4.11 16.23
N PRO A 67 -14.92 5.37 16.72
CA PRO A 67 -13.68 5.93 17.23
C PRO A 67 -13.06 5.05 18.32
N SER A 68 -11.89 4.47 18.06
CA SER A 68 -11.31 3.43 18.91
C SER A 68 -10.40 3.99 20.01
N ASN A 69 -9.78 5.14 19.77
CA ASN A 69 -8.67 5.72 20.52
C ASN A 69 -7.58 4.70 20.88
N SER A 70 -7.42 3.66 20.07
CA SER A 70 -6.55 2.53 20.38
C SER A 70 -6.08 1.81 19.13
N PHE A 71 -4.77 1.84 18.88
CA PHE A 71 -4.14 1.03 17.83
C PHE A 71 -4.40 -0.47 18.02
N LYS A 72 -4.48 -0.94 19.27
CA LYS A 72 -4.80 -2.35 19.60
C LYS A 72 -6.21 -2.76 19.17
N LYS A 73 -7.12 -1.80 18.99
CA LYS A 73 -8.46 -2.04 18.41
C LYS A 73 -8.49 -1.80 16.90
N SER A 74 -7.75 -0.81 16.40
CA SER A 74 -7.72 -0.47 14.97
C SER A 74 -6.97 -1.50 14.12
N VAL A 75 -5.81 -2.00 14.56
CA VAL A 75 -5.00 -2.94 13.75
C VAL A 75 -5.71 -4.29 13.52
N PRO A 76 -6.29 -4.95 14.54
CA PRO A 76 -7.02 -6.20 14.29
C PRO A 76 -8.24 -6.05 13.35
N SER A 77 -8.77 -4.83 13.19
CA SER A 77 -9.90 -4.58 12.28
C SER A 77 -9.59 -4.80 10.81
N ILE A 78 -8.31 -4.92 10.41
CA ILE A 78 -7.90 -5.33 9.05
C ILE A 78 -8.63 -6.62 8.60
N LEU A 79 -8.87 -7.54 9.54
CA LEU A 79 -9.54 -8.82 9.28
C LEU A 79 -11.07 -8.74 9.33
N ALA A 80 -11.64 -7.58 9.69
CA ALA A 80 -13.06 -7.35 9.75
C ALA A 80 -13.59 -6.71 8.44
N ILE A 81 -14.91 -6.82 8.24
CA ILE A 81 -15.60 -6.22 7.08
C ILE A 81 -16.22 -4.90 7.52
N HIS A 82 -15.85 -3.81 6.86
CA HIS A 82 -16.31 -2.44 7.09
C HIS A 82 -16.02 -1.56 5.86
N ASN A 83 -16.39 -0.29 5.92
CA ASN A 83 -16.25 0.66 4.81
C ASN A 83 -14.80 0.83 4.30
N GLU A 84 -13.80 0.63 5.17
CA GLU A 84 -12.37 0.70 4.82
C GLU A 84 -11.74 -0.63 4.32
N THR A 85 -12.46 -1.76 4.31
CA THR A 85 -11.85 -3.08 4.06
C THR A 85 -11.15 -3.16 2.70
N VAL A 86 -11.80 -2.67 1.63
CA VAL A 86 -11.22 -2.70 0.28
C VAL A 86 -10.02 -1.75 0.18
N ASN A 87 -10.09 -0.58 0.82
CA ASN A 87 -8.99 0.38 0.84
C ASN A 87 -7.74 -0.23 1.51
N ILE A 88 -7.91 -0.91 2.65
CA ILE A 88 -6.82 -1.59 3.35
C ILE A 88 -6.23 -2.72 2.48
N TRP A 89 -7.06 -3.66 2.03
CA TRP A 89 -6.58 -4.86 1.35
C TRP A 89 -6.01 -4.59 -0.04
N SER A 90 -6.59 -3.66 -0.80
CA SER A 90 -6.05 -3.29 -2.12
C SER A 90 -4.63 -2.74 -2.00
N HIS A 91 -4.34 -1.92 -0.98
CA HIS A 91 -3.01 -1.36 -0.75
C HIS A 91 -2.04 -2.37 -0.12
N ILE A 92 -2.46 -3.22 0.82
CA ILE A 92 -1.61 -4.30 1.38
C ILE A 92 -1.19 -5.29 0.30
N LEU A 93 -2.14 -5.78 -0.51
CA LEU A 93 -1.84 -6.73 -1.57
C LEU A 93 -0.91 -6.13 -2.61
N SER A 94 -1.15 -4.87 -3.01
CA SER A 94 -0.25 -4.15 -3.91
C SER A 94 1.12 -3.95 -3.29
N PHE A 95 1.22 -3.62 -2.00
CA PHE A 95 2.50 -3.46 -1.32
C PHE A 95 3.33 -4.74 -1.37
N ILE A 96 2.73 -5.89 -1.04
CA ILE A 96 3.38 -7.20 -1.12
C ILE A 96 3.81 -7.50 -2.57
N LEU A 97 2.93 -7.23 -3.53
CA LEU A 97 3.22 -7.44 -4.95
C LEU A 97 4.44 -6.62 -5.41
N PHE A 98 4.51 -5.35 -5.04
CA PHE A 98 5.60 -4.44 -5.38
C PHE A 98 6.88 -4.66 -4.55
N LEU A 99 6.86 -5.51 -3.52
CA LEU A 99 8.08 -6.04 -2.90
C LEU A 99 8.59 -7.30 -3.63
N VAL A 100 7.69 -8.20 -4.00
CA VAL A 100 8.05 -9.52 -4.56
C VAL A 100 8.38 -9.44 -6.04
N ILE A 101 7.55 -8.75 -6.85
CA ILE A 101 7.75 -8.68 -8.30
C ILE A 101 9.11 -8.09 -8.66
N PRO A 102 9.55 -6.94 -8.11
CA PRO A 102 10.84 -6.39 -8.47
C PRO A 102 11.97 -7.35 -8.10
N ALA A 103 11.95 -7.94 -6.91
CA ALA A 103 12.95 -8.95 -6.52
C ALA A 103 13.00 -10.13 -7.50
N TYR A 104 11.84 -10.66 -7.90
CA TYR A 104 11.75 -11.75 -8.88
C TYR A 104 12.24 -11.33 -10.27
N VAL A 105 11.78 -10.19 -10.77
CA VAL A 105 12.11 -9.67 -12.11
C VAL A 105 13.61 -9.35 -12.19
N LEU A 106 14.17 -8.69 -11.18
CA LEU A 106 15.60 -8.37 -11.08
C LEU A 106 16.47 -9.64 -11.08
N THR A 107 16.05 -10.69 -10.36
CA THR A 107 16.84 -11.92 -10.19
C THR A 107 16.69 -12.94 -11.33
N THR A 108 15.54 -12.98 -12.02
CA THR A 108 15.24 -14.05 -13.00
C THR A 108 15.10 -13.59 -14.44
N LYS A 109 14.54 -12.40 -14.68
CA LYS A 109 14.20 -11.91 -16.03
C LYS A 109 15.18 -10.87 -16.54
N ILE A 110 15.62 -9.97 -15.66
CA ILE A 110 16.55 -8.92 -16.03
C ILE A 110 17.98 -9.40 -15.80
N LEU A 111 18.29 -10.40 -14.96
CA LEU A 111 19.68 -10.88 -14.75
C LEU A 111 20.52 -11.09 -16.04
N PRO A 112 19.97 -11.66 -17.14
CA PRO A 112 20.69 -11.75 -18.42
C PRO A 112 20.94 -10.39 -19.10
N ARG A 113 20.04 -9.41 -18.92
CA ARG A 113 20.14 -8.03 -19.41
C ARG A 113 20.90 -7.09 -18.45
N TYR A 114 20.99 -7.44 -17.15
CA TYR A 114 21.77 -6.74 -16.12
C TYR A 114 23.27 -6.84 -16.37
N LYS A 115 23.73 -7.77 -17.22
CA LYS A 115 25.14 -7.87 -17.61
C LYS A 115 25.67 -6.57 -18.26
N VAL A 116 24.79 -5.73 -18.80
CA VAL A 116 25.12 -4.41 -19.36
C VAL A 116 24.57 -3.24 -18.53
N ALA A 117 23.84 -3.50 -17.44
CA ALA A 117 23.29 -2.46 -16.57
C ALA A 117 24.36 -1.95 -15.59
N THR A 118 24.47 -0.63 -15.49
CA THR A 118 25.34 0.03 -14.52
C THR A 118 24.71 0.03 -13.13
N LEU A 119 25.52 0.30 -12.09
CA LEU A 119 25.00 0.52 -10.74
C LEU A 119 23.95 1.65 -10.70
N GLU A 120 24.14 2.70 -11.51
CA GLU A 120 23.22 3.85 -11.60
C GLU A 120 21.84 3.40 -12.11
N ASP A 121 21.80 2.54 -13.13
CA ASP A 121 20.54 1.97 -13.66
C ASP A 121 19.76 1.21 -12.58
N ILE A 122 20.48 0.43 -11.75
CA ILE A 122 19.87 -0.35 -10.66
C ILE A 122 19.26 0.58 -9.63
N ILE A 123 20.01 1.59 -9.19
CA ILE A 123 19.58 2.54 -8.16
C ILE A 123 18.33 3.30 -8.64
N ILE A 124 18.36 3.75 -9.89
CA ILE A 124 17.28 4.55 -10.47
C ILE A 124 16.01 3.74 -10.66
N CYS A 125 16.11 2.51 -11.18
CA CYS A 125 14.96 1.62 -11.28
C CYS A 125 14.40 1.26 -9.90
N THR A 126 15.27 0.97 -8.93
CA THR A 126 14.87 0.60 -7.57
C THR A 126 14.17 1.75 -6.84
N THR A 127 14.56 3.00 -7.12
CA THR A 127 13.94 4.19 -6.54
C THR A 127 12.43 4.24 -6.81
N TYR A 128 11.99 3.91 -8.03
CA TYR A 128 10.57 3.82 -8.36
C TYR A 128 9.84 2.80 -7.46
N PHE A 129 10.34 1.56 -7.40
CA PHE A 129 9.72 0.49 -6.61
C PHE A 129 9.67 0.80 -5.12
N ILE A 130 10.72 1.42 -4.56
CA ILE A 130 10.72 1.90 -3.18
C ILE A 130 9.62 2.95 -2.97
N GLY A 131 9.48 3.91 -3.88
CA GLY A 131 8.44 4.94 -3.77
C GLY A 131 7.02 4.36 -3.85
N VAL A 132 6.79 3.38 -4.73
CA VAL A 132 5.52 2.62 -4.78
C VAL A 132 5.25 1.93 -3.44
N ALA A 133 6.24 1.21 -2.91
CA ALA A 133 6.10 0.49 -1.65
C ALA A 133 5.78 1.44 -0.48
N ILE A 134 6.48 2.57 -0.38
CA ILE A 134 6.22 3.58 0.65
C ILE A 134 4.79 4.14 0.52
N CYS A 135 4.36 4.51 -0.69
CA CYS A 135 3.00 5.03 -0.91
C CYS A 135 1.93 4.04 -0.46
N LEU A 136 2.06 2.78 -0.86
CA LEU A 136 1.09 1.74 -0.54
C LEU A 136 1.08 1.42 0.96
N PHE A 137 2.24 1.40 1.60
CA PHE A 137 2.36 1.19 3.04
C PHE A 137 1.71 2.33 3.85
N LEU A 138 1.98 3.59 3.48
CA LEU A 138 1.40 4.75 4.16
C LEU A 138 -0.11 4.79 4.01
N SER A 139 -0.62 4.46 2.82
CA SER A 139 -2.05 4.38 2.56
C SER A 139 -2.75 3.26 3.33
N ALA A 140 -2.19 2.04 3.31
CA ALA A 140 -2.70 0.92 4.11
C ALA A 140 -2.69 1.27 5.61
N THR A 141 -1.66 1.96 6.07
CA THR A 141 -1.55 2.44 7.45
C THR A 141 -2.66 3.45 7.77
N TYR A 142 -2.87 4.47 6.92
CA TYR A 142 -3.95 5.45 7.07
C TYR A 142 -5.30 4.75 7.22
N HIS A 143 -5.71 3.94 6.24
CA HIS A 143 -6.99 3.26 6.26
C HIS A 143 -7.14 2.30 7.45
N THR A 144 -6.04 1.70 7.91
CA THR A 144 -6.06 0.85 9.12
C THR A 144 -6.35 1.67 10.38
N VAL A 145 -5.66 2.79 10.57
CA VAL A 145 -5.73 3.59 11.81
C VAL A 145 -6.69 4.77 11.72
N SER A 146 -7.43 4.92 10.61
CA SER A 146 -8.29 6.08 10.35
C SER A 146 -9.38 6.25 11.40
N ASN A 147 -9.80 5.19 12.10
CA ASN A 147 -10.79 5.28 13.18
C ASN A 147 -10.19 5.55 14.58
N HIS A 148 -8.89 5.82 14.71
CA HIS A 148 -8.25 5.94 16.02
C HIS A 148 -8.74 7.18 16.80
N SER A 149 -8.30 8.36 16.40
CA SER A 149 -8.68 9.64 17.00
C SER A 149 -8.54 10.73 15.94
N SER A 150 -9.20 11.88 16.14
CA SER A 150 -9.12 12.98 15.18
C SER A 150 -7.67 13.38 14.86
N HIS A 151 -6.79 13.46 15.86
CA HIS A 151 -5.39 13.80 15.64
C HIS A 151 -4.66 12.75 14.78
N VAL A 152 -4.80 11.46 15.13
CA VAL A 152 -4.14 10.37 14.39
C VAL A 152 -4.66 10.31 12.96
N HIS A 153 -5.96 10.47 12.75
CA HIS A 153 -6.59 10.51 11.44
C HIS A 153 -6.01 11.62 10.55
N HIS A 154 -5.99 12.87 11.04
CA HIS A 154 -5.47 14.00 10.26
C HIS A 154 -3.98 13.87 9.96
N PHE A 155 -3.20 13.32 10.89
CA PHE A 155 -1.77 13.10 10.66
C PHE A 155 -1.53 11.95 9.66
N SER A 156 -2.22 10.83 9.82
CA SER A 156 -2.02 9.66 8.96
C SER A 156 -2.52 9.90 7.53
N ILE A 157 -3.60 10.66 7.31
CA ILE A 157 -4.04 11.04 5.97
C ILE A 157 -3.03 11.99 5.28
N GLN A 158 -2.35 12.86 6.03
CA GLN A 158 -1.26 13.68 5.48
C GLN A 158 -0.07 12.83 5.05
N LEU A 159 0.25 11.78 5.83
CA LEU A 159 1.29 10.82 5.44
C LEU A 159 0.90 10.01 4.20
N ASP A 160 -0.36 9.60 4.08
CA ASP A 160 -0.87 8.94 2.87
C ASP A 160 -0.70 9.84 1.63
N TYR A 161 -1.09 11.11 1.74
CA TYR A 161 -0.88 12.10 0.69
C TYR A 161 0.60 12.35 0.37
N LEU A 162 1.47 12.34 1.38
CA LEU A 162 2.92 12.41 1.18
C LEU A 162 3.42 11.16 0.42
N GLY A 163 2.84 9.99 0.67
CA GLY A 163 3.09 8.77 -0.07
C GLY A 163 2.87 8.94 -1.59
N ILE A 164 1.77 9.58 -1.98
CA ILE A 164 1.46 9.88 -3.39
C ILE A 164 2.58 10.75 -4.01
N LEU A 165 3.03 11.78 -3.31
CA LEU A 165 4.11 12.65 -3.80
C LEU A 165 5.45 11.92 -3.91
N ILE A 166 5.77 11.04 -2.96
CA ILE A 166 6.97 10.20 -3.00
C ILE A 166 6.92 9.27 -4.22
N LEU A 167 5.79 8.61 -4.47
CA LEU A 167 5.57 7.77 -5.65
C LEU A 167 5.73 8.56 -6.96
N MET A 168 5.06 9.72 -7.06
CA MET A 168 5.13 10.54 -8.27
C MET A 168 6.56 11.00 -8.55
N ASN A 169 7.28 11.48 -7.52
CA ASN A 169 8.67 11.91 -7.67
C ASN A 169 9.59 10.73 -8.01
N SER A 170 9.43 9.58 -7.36
CA SER A 170 10.24 8.39 -7.62
C SER A 170 10.02 7.81 -9.02
N ALA A 171 8.82 7.98 -9.60
CA ALA A 171 8.52 7.60 -10.99
C ALA A 171 9.11 8.58 -12.01
N MET A 172 9.20 9.88 -11.69
CA MET A 172 9.80 10.88 -12.58
C MET A 172 11.33 10.74 -12.68
N ILE A 173 12.02 10.26 -11.65
CA ILE A 173 13.48 10.07 -11.67
C ILE A 173 13.96 9.14 -12.80
N PRO A 174 13.46 7.88 -12.94
CA PRO A 174 13.84 7.00 -14.05
C PRO A 174 13.38 7.54 -15.41
N LEU A 175 12.19 8.15 -15.47
CA LEU A 175 11.68 8.79 -16.68
C LEU A 175 12.68 9.83 -17.22
N ILE A 176 13.14 10.74 -16.36
CA ILE A 176 14.12 11.79 -16.71
C ILE A 176 15.48 11.16 -17.02
N TYR A 177 15.89 10.16 -16.24
CA TYR A 177 17.18 9.50 -16.45
C TYR A 177 17.29 8.85 -17.82
N TYR A 178 16.28 8.07 -18.23
CA TYR A 178 16.25 7.40 -19.52
C TYR A 178 15.91 8.35 -20.68
N GLY A 179 15.15 9.43 -20.45
CA GLY A 179 14.92 10.46 -21.46
C GLY A 179 16.19 11.21 -21.88
N PHE A 180 17.11 11.43 -20.93
CA PHE A 180 18.33 12.22 -21.09
C PHE A 180 19.62 11.43 -20.78
N VAL A 181 19.69 10.15 -21.15
CA VAL A 181 20.85 9.27 -20.86
C VAL A 181 22.20 9.93 -21.23
N CYS A 182 22.26 10.58 -22.39
CA CYS A 182 23.49 11.18 -22.93
C CYS A 182 23.70 12.66 -22.55
N ASP A 183 22.77 13.29 -21.81
CA ASP A 183 22.84 14.72 -21.46
C ASP A 183 22.68 14.91 -19.95
N HIS A 184 23.82 14.81 -19.26
CA HIS A 184 23.87 14.88 -17.80
C HIS A 184 23.39 16.24 -17.26
N LEU A 185 23.59 17.33 -18.01
CA LEU A 185 23.17 18.67 -17.57
C LEU A 185 21.63 18.75 -17.54
N LEU A 186 20.97 18.44 -18.67
CA LEU A 186 19.50 18.45 -18.72
C LEU A 186 18.89 17.45 -17.75
N ARG A 187 19.48 16.25 -17.65
CA ARG A 187 19.05 15.22 -16.71
C ARG A 187 19.06 15.72 -15.26
N ASN A 188 20.15 16.36 -14.83
CA ASN A 188 20.29 16.88 -13.48
C ASN A 188 19.39 18.08 -13.21
N VAL A 189 19.24 18.99 -14.18
CA VAL A 189 18.33 20.14 -14.08
C VAL A 189 16.89 19.66 -13.89
N TYR A 190 16.40 18.77 -14.76
CA TYR A 190 15.03 18.25 -14.63
C TYR A 190 14.81 17.49 -13.33
N ARG A 191 15.75 16.63 -12.91
CA ARG A 191 15.69 15.93 -11.61
C ARG A 191 15.60 16.91 -10.44
N GLY A 192 16.42 17.96 -10.45
CA GLY A 192 16.40 19.00 -9.43
C GLY A 192 15.06 19.72 -9.39
N LEU A 193 14.56 20.15 -10.55
CA LEU A 193 13.26 20.83 -10.67
C LEU A 193 12.11 19.98 -10.13
N VAL A 194 11.99 18.72 -10.56
CA VAL A 194 10.89 17.84 -10.06
C VAL A 194 11.02 17.57 -8.56
N SER A 195 12.24 17.42 -8.04
CA SER A 195 12.46 17.20 -6.60
C SER A 195 12.09 18.43 -5.77
N VAL A 196 12.41 19.63 -6.26
CA VAL A 196 12.00 20.90 -5.62
C VAL A 196 10.49 21.05 -5.65
N LEU A 197 9.85 20.81 -6.80
CA LEU A 197 8.39 20.85 -6.92
C LEU A 197 7.70 19.83 -6.00
N ALA A 198 8.22 18.61 -5.91
CA ALA A 198 7.75 17.60 -4.98
C ALA A 198 7.87 18.08 -3.52
N GLY A 199 9.00 18.69 -3.16
CA GLY A 199 9.24 19.25 -1.83
C GLY A 199 8.26 20.39 -1.48
N LEU A 200 7.96 21.28 -2.43
CA LEU A 200 6.97 22.34 -2.25
C LEU A 200 5.55 21.76 -2.10
N CYS A 201 5.21 20.74 -2.87
CA CYS A 201 3.93 20.03 -2.73
C CYS A 201 3.83 19.31 -1.38
N ALA A 202 4.93 18.70 -0.92
CA ALA A 202 5.00 18.01 0.36
C ALA A 202 4.83 19.00 1.51
N PHE A 203 5.53 20.13 1.48
CA PHE A 203 5.37 21.21 2.45
C PHE A 203 3.92 21.69 2.54
N SER A 204 3.28 21.91 1.38
CA SER A 204 1.87 22.32 1.31
C SER A 204 0.93 21.24 1.85
N THR A 205 1.25 19.97 1.61
CA THR A 205 0.47 18.80 2.09
C THR A 205 0.49 18.69 3.61
N MET A 206 1.62 19.01 4.24
CA MET A 206 1.77 18.97 5.69
C MET A 206 1.07 20.14 6.41
N HIS A 207 0.54 21.12 5.67
CA HIS A 207 -0.22 22.21 6.27
C HIS A 207 -1.55 21.69 6.89
N PRO A 208 -1.92 22.08 8.14
CA PRO A 208 -3.06 21.50 8.86
C PRO A 208 -4.43 21.65 8.19
N ARG A 209 -4.60 22.64 7.30
CA ARG A 209 -5.86 22.84 6.55
C ARG A 209 -5.97 21.96 5.30
N PHE A 210 -4.86 21.38 4.84
CA PHE A 210 -4.79 20.61 3.61
C PHE A 210 -5.57 19.28 3.62
N PRO A 211 -5.66 18.51 4.72
CA PRO A 211 -6.47 17.29 4.74
C PRO A 211 -7.98 17.53 4.79
N THR A 212 -8.42 18.75 5.10
CA THR A 212 -9.86 19.05 5.22
C THR A 212 -10.61 18.91 3.90
N ALA A 213 -11.92 18.62 3.98
CA ALA A 213 -12.79 18.51 2.80
C ALA A 213 -12.77 19.75 1.90
N LYS A 214 -12.63 20.95 2.50
CA LYS A 214 -12.55 22.24 1.79
C LYS A 214 -11.34 22.34 0.85
N ALA A 215 -10.25 21.65 1.17
CA ALA A 215 -9.03 21.66 0.38
C ALA A 215 -9.01 20.55 -0.70
N LYS A 216 -10.05 19.72 -0.84
CA LYS A 216 -10.09 18.58 -1.78
C LYS A 216 -9.77 18.99 -3.22
N ALA A 217 -10.40 20.06 -3.72
CA ALA A 217 -10.17 20.55 -5.08
C ALA A 217 -8.75 21.12 -5.26
N VAL A 218 -8.25 21.87 -4.26
CA VAL A 218 -6.90 22.45 -4.26
C VAL A 218 -5.85 21.33 -4.26
N ARG A 219 -6.04 20.31 -3.43
CA ARG A 219 -5.19 19.12 -3.37
C ARG A 219 -5.15 18.38 -4.71
N GLY A 220 -6.32 18.14 -5.30
CA GLY A 220 -6.43 17.54 -6.63
C GLY A 220 -5.66 18.36 -7.67
N ALA A 221 -5.90 19.67 -7.75
CA ALA A 221 -5.21 20.56 -8.68
C ALA A 221 -3.69 20.57 -8.49
N LEU A 222 -3.22 20.61 -7.23
CA LEU A 222 -1.78 20.60 -6.90
C LEU A 222 -1.11 19.31 -7.41
N TYR A 223 -1.69 18.15 -7.13
CA TYR A 223 -1.13 16.86 -7.54
C TYR A 223 -1.27 16.63 -9.04
N SER A 224 -2.38 17.03 -9.66
CA SER A 224 -2.52 17.00 -11.11
C SER A 224 -1.50 17.88 -11.81
N ALA A 225 -1.23 19.10 -11.30
CA ALA A 225 -0.22 19.98 -11.85
C ALA A 225 1.20 19.41 -11.70
N PHE A 226 1.52 18.85 -10.53
CA PHE A 226 2.80 18.17 -10.33
C PHE A 226 2.95 16.97 -11.28
N GLY A 227 1.92 16.14 -11.43
CA GLY A 227 1.92 15.01 -12.38
C GLY A 227 2.09 15.46 -13.83
N ALA A 228 1.37 16.50 -14.25
CA ALA A 228 1.46 17.08 -15.59
C ALA A 228 2.84 17.67 -15.89
N SER A 229 3.61 18.08 -14.87
CA SER A 229 4.98 18.56 -15.07
C SER A 229 5.91 17.53 -15.73
N SER A 230 5.58 16.23 -15.61
CA SER A 230 6.32 15.14 -16.28
C SER A 230 6.27 15.21 -17.82
N PHE A 231 5.27 15.88 -18.41
CA PHE A 231 5.21 16.07 -19.86
C PHE A 231 6.36 16.95 -20.37
N ALA A 232 6.84 17.92 -19.58
CA ALA A 232 7.90 18.83 -20.00
C ALA A 232 9.22 18.11 -20.36
N PRO A 233 9.82 17.25 -19.50
CA PRO A 233 11.01 16.49 -19.88
C PRO A 233 10.76 15.50 -21.03
N ILE A 234 9.57 14.89 -21.11
CA ILE A 234 9.23 13.97 -22.21
C ILE A 234 9.21 14.71 -23.55
N ILE A 235 8.45 15.80 -23.63
CA ILE A 235 8.30 16.60 -24.85
C ILE A 235 9.67 17.17 -25.27
N HIS A 236 10.46 17.69 -24.32
CA HIS A 236 11.79 18.19 -24.62
C HIS A 236 12.72 17.07 -25.16
N ALA A 237 12.70 15.89 -24.55
CA ALA A 237 13.49 14.76 -25.02
C ALA A 237 13.08 14.31 -26.43
N VAL A 238 11.79 14.29 -26.75
CA VAL A 238 11.28 13.96 -28.10
C VAL A 238 11.69 15.00 -29.12
N ILE A 239 11.58 16.31 -28.80
CA ILE A 239 12.01 17.38 -29.70
C ILE A 239 13.53 17.31 -29.96
N LYS A 240 14.33 17.03 -28.92
CA LYS A 240 15.79 17.05 -29.02
C LYS A 240 16.37 15.81 -29.71
N TYR A 241 15.83 14.63 -29.44
CA TYR A 241 16.42 13.35 -29.88
C TYR A 241 15.59 12.62 -30.94
N GLY A 242 14.38 13.10 -31.22
CA GLY A 242 13.43 12.43 -32.12
C GLY A 242 12.63 11.33 -31.44
N TRP A 243 11.47 11.02 -32.02
CA TRP A 243 10.54 10.01 -31.50
C TRP A 243 11.15 8.61 -31.48
N ASP A 244 11.84 8.20 -32.55
CA ASP A 244 12.38 6.84 -32.67
C ASP A 244 13.39 6.51 -31.57
N VAL A 245 14.28 7.45 -31.25
CA VAL A 245 15.25 7.29 -30.16
C VAL A 245 14.57 7.22 -28.80
N GLN A 246 13.55 8.06 -28.56
CA GLN A 246 12.86 8.09 -27.27
C GLN A 246 11.98 6.87 -27.04
N LYS A 247 11.34 6.37 -28.09
CA LYS A 247 10.55 5.13 -28.08
C LYS A 247 11.36 3.94 -27.56
N ASP A 248 12.62 3.83 -28.00
CA ASP A 248 13.53 2.76 -27.55
C ASP A 248 14.04 3.02 -26.13
N ARG A 249 14.45 4.27 -25.82
CA ARG A 249 14.99 4.63 -24.49
C ARG A 249 13.96 4.50 -23.36
N MET A 250 12.71 4.84 -23.64
CA MET A 250 11.63 4.86 -22.65
C MET A 250 10.85 3.54 -22.59
N GLY A 251 11.22 2.53 -23.39
CA GLY A 251 10.60 1.21 -23.39
C GLY A 251 9.13 1.23 -23.83
N ILE A 252 8.76 2.11 -24.77
CA ILE A 252 7.40 2.23 -25.29
C ILE A 252 7.03 1.00 -26.15
N ILE A 253 8.01 0.43 -26.83
CA ILE A 253 7.89 -0.85 -27.54
C ILE A 253 8.79 -1.87 -26.84
N TRP A 254 8.20 -3.01 -26.48
CA TRP A 254 8.84 -4.09 -25.73
C TRP A 254 8.95 -5.35 -26.56
#